data_AF-I4FTF6-F1
#
_entry.id   AF-I4FTF6-F1
#
_cell.length_a   1.000
_cell.length_b   1.000
_cell.length_c   1.000
_cell.angle_alpha   90.00
_cell.angle_beta   90.00
_cell.angle_gamma   90.00
#
_symmetry.space_group_name_H-M   'P 1'
#
loop_
_entity.id
_entity.type
_entity.pdbx_description
1 polymer ?
#
loop_
_entity_poly.entity_id
_entity_poly.type
_entity_poly.pdbx_seq_one_letter_code
_entity_poly.pdbx_strand_id
1 'polypeptide(L)' 'MEVVILNNLIKDAKYLDIKSAPVVIEDHVWIGFNVAILKRVTIGKGAIIGAGSVVTQDVEPFTVVAGNPAKIIKRL' A
#
# COMPACT_ATOMS: atom_id res chain seq x y z
N MET A 1 0.73 -19.20 24.24
CA MET A 1 2.08 -19.00 23.66
C MET A 1 2.39 -17.53 23.85
N GLU A 2 3.05 -17.23 24.96
CA GLU A 2 3.34 -15.85 25.35
C GLU A 2 4.31 -15.21 24.37
N VAL A 3 4.02 -13.95 24.07
CA VAL A 3 4.77 -13.08 23.17
C VAL A 3 6.04 -12.62 23.89
N VAL A 4 6.97 -13.56 24.14
CA VAL A 4 8.28 -13.29 24.76
C VAL A 4 9.22 -12.55 23.77
N ILE A 5 8.91 -12.59 22.47
CA ILE A 5 9.78 -12.04 21.41
C ILE A 5 9.70 -10.50 21.31
N LEU A 6 8.62 -9.85 21.74
CA LEU A 6 8.45 -8.39 21.52
C LEU A 6 9.23 -7.50 22.51
N ASN A 7 9.55 -7.98 23.72
CA ASN A 7 10.20 -7.14 24.73
C ASN A 7 11.70 -6.89 24.48
N ASN A 8 12.36 -7.71 23.65
CA ASN A 8 13.79 -7.53 23.33
C ASN A 8 14.06 -6.78 22.02
N LEU A 9 13.03 -6.46 21.23
CA LEU A 9 13.20 -5.73 19.96
C LEU A 9 13.10 -4.21 20.09
N ILE A 10 12.66 -3.70 21.25
CA ILE A 10 12.40 -2.26 21.47
C ILE A 10 13.61 -1.52 22.06
N LYS A 11 14.66 -2.23 22.50
CA LYS A 11 15.80 -1.60 23.20
C LYS A 11 16.69 -0.72 22.32
N ASP A 12 16.64 -0.88 21.00
CA ASP A 12 17.43 -0.08 20.06
C ASP A 12 16.55 0.55 18.98
N ALA A 13 15.79 1.59 19.33
CA ALA A 13 15.04 2.43 18.40
C ALA A 13 15.90 3.13 17.31
N LYS A 14 17.22 2.84 17.26
CA LYS A 14 18.17 3.21 16.20
C LYS A 14 18.22 2.22 15.02
N TYR A 15 17.61 1.02 15.11
CA TYR A 15 17.79 -0.05 14.10
C TYR A 15 16.78 -0.09 12.94
N LEU A 16 15.84 0.85 12.87
CA LEU A 16 14.84 0.89 11.81
C LEU A 16 14.97 2.21 11.07
N ASP A 17 15.97 2.32 10.18
CA ASP A 17 16.03 3.37 9.13
C ASP A 17 14.87 3.17 8.14
N ILE A 18 13.63 3.34 8.63
CA ILE A 18 12.41 3.22 7.85
C ILE A 18 12.29 4.51 7.06
N LYS A 19 12.93 4.51 5.88
CA LYS A 19 12.81 5.60 4.92
C LYS A 19 11.36 5.82 4.55
N SER A 20 10.83 7.00 4.81
CA SER A 20 9.56 7.47 4.26
C SER A 20 9.75 7.84 2.79
N ALA A 21 8.72 7.61 1.98
CA ALA A 21 8.65 8.13 0.61
C ALA A 21 7.20 8.52 0.33
N PRO A 22 6.96 9.60 -0.44
CA PRO A 22 5.61 10.08 -0.71
C PRO A 22 4.80 9.01 -1.45
N VAL A 23 3.49 9.04 -1.23
CA VAL A 23 2.49 8.34 -2.04
C VAL A 23 1.80 9.42 -2.87
N VAL A 24 1.64 9.19 -4.16
CA VAL A 24 0.96 10.11 -5.07
C VAL A 24 -0.38 9.47 -5.46
N ILE A 25 -1.46 10.22 -5.30
CA ILE A 25 -2.81 9.82 -5.70
C ILE A 25 -3.30 10.88 -6.67
N GLU A 26 -3.47 10.52 -7.93
CA GLU A 26 -3.91 11.44 -8.97
C GLU A 26 -5.44 11.66 -8.96
N ASP A 27 -5.94 12.48 -9.87
CA ASP A 27 -7.36 12.84 -9.93
C ASP A 27 -8.27 11.63 -10.16
N HIS A 28 -9.48 11.70 -9.61
CA HIS A 28 -10.55 10.72 -9.83
C HIS A 28 -10.22 9.26 -9.45
N VAL A 29 -9.21 9.04 -8.61
CA VAL A 29 -8.93 7.71 -8.05
C VAL A 29 -10.04 7.30 -7.08
N TRP A 30 -10.54 6.07 -7.22
CA TRP A 30 -11.45 5.46 -6.25
C TRP A 30 -10.73 4.41 -5.40
N ILE A 31 -10.72 4.60 -4.08
CA ILE A 31 -10.06 3.70 -3.12
C ILE A 31 -11.12 3.01 -2.27
N GLY A 32 -11.16 1.68 -2.33
CA GLY A 32 -12.04 0.85 -1.53
C GLY A 32 -11.70 0.89 -0.04
N PHE A 33 -12.59 0.33 0.78
CA PHE A 33 -12.41 0.27 2.22
C PHE A 33 -11.20 -0.59 2.62
N ASN A 34 -10.48 -0.17 3.68
CA ASN A 34 -9.38 -0.92 4.29
C ASN A 34 -8.24 -1.28 3.31
N VAL A 35 -7.83 -0.33 2.47
CA VAL A 35 -6.70 -0.47 1.56
C VAL A 35 -5.41 0.00 2.25
N ALA A 36 -4.32 -0.74 2.07
CA ALA A 36 -2.97 -0.30 2.43
C ALA A 36 -2.19 0.05 1.15
N ILE A 37 -1.60 1.25 1.10
CA ILE A 37 -0.74 1.69 0.00
C ILE A 37 0.68 1.84 0.55
N LEU A 38 1.64 1.13 -0.03
CA LEU A 38 3.03 1.21 0.41
C LEU A 38 3.69 2.51 -0.08
N LYS A 39 4.71 2.94 0.66
CA LYS A 39 5.52 4.11 0.34
C LYS A 39 6.04 4.07 -1.11
N ARG A 40 6.19 5.25 -1.73
CA ARG A 40 6.69 5.43 -3.11
C ARG A 40 5.72 5.00 -4.22
N VAL A 41 4.50 4.57 -3.90
CA VAL A 41 3.50 4.22 -4.90
C VAL A 41 2.83 5.47 -5.48
N THR A 42 2.67 5.48 -6.80
CA THR A 42 1.82 6.40 -7.54
C THR A 42 0.57 5.66 -8.02
N ILE A 43 -0.61 6.21 -7.69
CA ILE A 43 -1.90 5.72 -8.19
C ILE A 43 -2.36 6.69 -9.28
N GLY A 44 -2.34 6.20 -10.52
CA GLY A 44 -2.67 6.98 -11.70
C GLY A 44 -4.14 7.40 -11.78
N LYS A 45 -4.39 8.47 -12.53
CA LYS A 45 -5.70 9.10 -12.71
C LYS A 45 -6.79 8.09 -13.05
N GLY A 46 -7.92 8.18 -12.36
CA GLY A 46 -9.08 7.32 -12.63
C GLY A 46 -8.89 5.84 -12.28
N ALA A 47 -7.80 5.46 -11.61
CA ALA A 47 -7.61 4.09 -11.14
C ALA A 47 -8.60 3.71 -10.02
N ILE A 48 -8.90 2.42 -9.92
CA ILE A 48 -9.80 1.85 -8.91
C ILE A 48 -9.03 0.82 -8.09
N ILE A 49 -8.98 1.03 -6.77
CA ILE A 49 -8.37 0.09 -5.82
C ILE A 49 -9.47 -0.67 -5.07
N GLY A 50 -9.55 -1.98 -5.25
CA GLY A 50 -10.53 -2.83 -4.56
C GLY A 50 -10.34 -2.83 -3.03
N ALA A 51 -11.42 -3.05 -2.28
CA ALA A 51 -11.38 -3.11 -0.82
C ALA A 51 -10.40 -4.20 -0.30
N GLY A 52 -9.73 -3.94 0.82
CA GLY A 52 -8.77 -4.88 1.43
C GLY A 52 -7.45 -5.04 0.69
N SER A 53 -7.17 -4.23 -0.34
CA SER A 53 -5.98 -4.39 -1.17
C SER A 53 -4.71 -3.89 -0.48
N VAL A 54 -3.58 -4.53 -0.79
CA VAL A 54 -2.23 -4.07 -0.41
C VAL A 54 -1.47 -3.69 -1.67
N VAL A 55 -1.39 -2.39 -1.95
CA VAL A 55 -0.77 -1.83 -3.15
C VAL A 55 0.73 -1.67 -2.91
N THR A 56 1.52 -2.51 -3.59
CA THR A 56 2.98 -2.57 -3.41
C THR A 56 3.78 -1.95 -4.57
N GLN A 57 3.10 -1.55 -5.65
CA GLN A 57 3.68 -1.01 -6.88
C GLN A 57 2.72 0.04 -7.47
N ASP A 58 3.25 0.87 -8.38
CA ASP A 58 2.46 1.88 -9.07
C ASP A 58 1.27 1.27 -9.83
N VAL A 59 0.18 2.04 -9.90
CA VAL A 59 -1.04 1.65 -10.61
C VAL A 59 -1.21 2.58 -11.80
N GLU A 60 -1.27 2.00 -13.00
CA GLU A 60 -1.49 2.76 -14.24
C GLU A 60 -2.84 3.51 -14.18
N PRO A 61 -2.95 4.70 -14.83
CA PRO A 61 -4.23 5.38 -14.99
C PRO A 61 -5.31 4.46 -15.56
N PHE A 62 -6.57 4.69 -15.18
CA PHE A 62 -7.74 3.95 -15.67
C PHE A 62 -7.61 2.42 -15.50
N THR A 63 -6.96 1.96 -14.42
CA THR A 63 -6.79 0.54 -14.13
C THR A 63 -7.46 0.15 -12.83
N VAL A 64 -8.09 -1.02 -12.81
CA VAL A 64 -8.69 -1.64 -11.63
C VAL A 64 -7.71 -2.67 -11.06
N VAL A 65 -7.32 -2.53 -9.80
CA VAL A 65 -6.48 -3.50 -9.08
C VAL A 65 -7.16 -4.00 -7.81
N ALA A 66 -6.91 -5.24 -7.40
CA ALA A 66 -7.22 -5.67 -6.03
C ALA A 66 -6.35 -6.83 -5.52
N GLY A 67 -6.46 -7.14 -4.22
CA GLY A 67 -5.80 -8.26 -3.56
C GLY A 67 -4.56 -7.87 -2.74
N ASN A 68 -3.90 -8.86 -2.14
CA ASN A 68 -2.66 -8.71 -1.38
C ASN A 68 -1.63 -9.75 -1.86
N PRO A 69 -0.60 -9.35 -2.65
CA PRO A 69 -0.39 -8.00 -3.20
C PRO A 69 -1.43 -7.67 -4.29
N ALA A 70 -1.73 -6.37 -4.46
CA ALA A 70 -2.69 -5.90 -5.45
C ALA A 70 -2.24 -6.27 -6.88
N LYS A 71 -3.16 -6.79 -7.69
CA LYS A 71 -2.93 -7.16 -9.10
C LYS A 71 -3.98 -6.53 -9.99
N ILE A 72 -3.63 -6.29 -11.25
CA ILE A 72 -4.55 -5.79 -12.27
C ILE A 72 -5.67 -6.81 -12.48
N ILE A 73 -6.90 -6.34 -12.37
CA ILE A 73 -8.13 -7.10 -12.64
C ILE A 73 -8.71 -6.68 -13.99
N LYS A 74 -8.66 -5.38 -14.30
CA LYS A 74 -9.26 -4.80 -15.50
C LYS A 74 -8.59 -3.48 -15.88
N ARG A 75 -8.55 -3.18 -17.18
CA ARG A 75 -8.27 -1.82 -17.72
C ARG A 75 -9.59 -1.20 -18.19
N LEU A 76 -9.84 0.06 -17.85
CA LEU A 76 -11.08 0.80 -18.10
C LEU A 76 -11.07 1.50 -19.45
#